data_AF-A0A1M2VX77-F1
#
_entry.id   AF-A0A1M2VX77-F1
#
_cell.length_a   1.000
_cell.length_b   1.000
_cell.length_c   1.000
_cell.angle_alpha   90.00
_cell.angle_beta   90.00
_cell.angle_gamma   90.00
#
_symmetry.space_group_name_H-M   'P 1'
#
loop_
_entity.id
_entity.type
_entity.pdbx_description
1 polymer ?
#
loop_
_entity_poly.entity_id
_entity_poly.type
_entity_poly.pdbx_seq_one_letter_code
_entity_poly.pdbx_strand_id
1 'polypeptide(L)'
;MNILWLYRGFTFVLVSIISLVVIAFCAHTSTNLDKILAAFELEGSFPYTNLGIAVGAITIVSKVLLLALDFFLDNTFTSFIIFEISWSSILWILWISVGATTLSEGSTIFKGHSCDDFDVVLPAAKNICDDIHPIAIIAFVNAFLLFLYTGVLFFAAFTTSGSTPPWTTSLKNRNKF
;
A
#
# COMPACT_ATOMS: atom_id res chain seq x y z
N MET A 1 3.70 -15.99 -23.28
CA MET A 1 3.59 -15.56 -21.87
C MET A 1 2.47 -14.53 -21.80
N ASN A 2 1.44 -14.73 -20.98
CA ASN A 2 0.25 -13.87 -20.99
C ASN A 2 0.61 -12.46 -20.50
N ILE A 3 0.26 -11.44 -21.29
CA ILE A 3 0.54 -10.02 -20.96
C ILE A 3 -0.02 -9.64 -19.58
N LEU A 4 -1.16 -10.23 -19.20
CA LEU A 4 -1.81 -10.06 -17.90
C LEU A 4 -1.00 -10.65 -16.74
N TRP A 5 -0.27 -11.75 -16.97
CA TRP A 5 0.57 -12.37 -15.94
C TRP A 5 1.84 -11.54 -15.68
N LEU A 6 2.46 -11.02 -16.74
CA LEU A 6 3.56 -10.06 -16.63
C LEU A 6 3.14 -8.77 -15.91
N TYR A 7 1.97 -8.22 -16.27
CA TYR A 7 1.42 -7.03 -15.62
C TYR A 7 1.17 -7.26 -14.11
N ARG A 8 0.58 -8.41 -13.74
CA ARG A 8 0.35 -8.79 -12.34
C ARG A 8 1.67 -8.90 -11.55
N GLY A 9 2.67 -9.60 -12.09
CA GLY A 9 3.97 -9.73 -11.42
C GLY A 9 4.64 -8.37 -11.20
N PHE A 10 4.62 -7.52 -12.22
CA PHE A 10 5.20 -6.18 -12.15
C PHE A 10 4.50 -5.29 -11.12
N THR A 11 3.16 -5.23 -11.11
CA THR A 11 2.43 -4.41 -10.13
C THR A 11 2.65 -4.91 -8.70
N PHE A 12 2.73 -6.22 -8.49
CA PHE A 12 2.96 -6.77 -7.15
C PHE A 12 4.35 -6.42 -6.62
N VAL A 13 5.38 -6.58 -7.43
CA VAL A 13 6.75 -6.20 -7.04
C VAL A 13 6.83 -4.71 -6.76
N LEU A 14 6.26 -3.88 -7.64
CA LEU A 14 6.29 -2.43 -7.48
C LEU A 14 5.56 -1.98 -6.19
N VAL A 15 4.36 -2.49 -5.96
CA VAL A 15 3.56 -2.20 -4.75
C VAL A 15 4.29 -2.68 -3.48
N SER A 16 4.96 -3.83 -3.51
CA SER A 16 5.73 -4.32 -2.38
C SER A 16 6.93 -3.44 -2.05
N ILE A 17 7.68 -2.98 -3.06
CA ILE A 17 8.80 -2.06 -2.86
C ILE A 17 8.30 -0.74 -2.27
N ILE A 18 7.25 -0.16 -2.85
CA ILE A 18 6.65 1.09 -2.36
C ILE A 18 6.15 0.93 -0.92
N SER A 19 5.55 -0.22 -0.59
CA SER A 19 5.08 -0.51 0.77
C SER A 19 6.24 -0.57 1.77
N LEU A 20 7.37 -1.17 1.39
CA LEU A 20 8.57 -1.20 2.23
C LEU A 20 9.13 0.20 2.50
N VAL A 21 9.12 1.06 1.49
CA VAL A 21 9.56 2.46 1.64
C VAL A 21 8.69 3.17 2.67
N VAL A 22 7.36 3.03 2.60
CA VAL A 22 6.46 3.64 3.59
C VAL A 22 6.69 3.08 5.00
N ILE A 23 6.88 1.77 5.16
CA ILE A 23 7.22 1.18 6.47
C ILE A 23 8.52 1.79 7.01
N ALA A 24 9.54 1.95 6.17
CA ALA A 24 10.83 2.51 6.57
C ALA A 24 10.68 3.97 7.05
N PHE A 25 9.92 4.79 6.32
CA PHE A 25 9.63 6.16 6.75
C PHE A 25 8.80 6.21 8.04
N CYS A 26 7.74 5.40 8.15
CA CYS A 26 6.93 5.35 9.37
C CYS A 26 7.75 4.91 10.59
N ALA A 27 8.65 3.92 10.44
CA ALA A 27 9.57 3.49 11.49
C ALA A 27 10.61 4.56 11.83
N HIS A 28 11.12 5.28 10.84
CA HIS A 28 12.03 6.40 11.07
C HIS A 28 11.33 7.50 11.90
N THR A 29 10.11 7.90 11.51
CA THR A 29 9.34 8.90 12.26
C THR A 29 8.97 8.45 13.67
N SER A 30 8.63 7.17 13.89
CA SER A 30 8.30 6.67 15.22
C SER A 30 9.52 6.65 16.14
N THR A 31 10.69 6.21 15.65
CA THR A 31 11.92 6.21 16.48
C THR A 31 12.38 7.62 16.83
N ASN A 32 12.17 8.60 15.96
CA ASN A 32 12.46 9.99 16.25
C ASN A 32 11.47 10.57 17.27
N LEU A 33 10.20 10.19 17.19
CA LEU A 33 9.20 10.55 18.19
C LEU A 33 9.53 9.98 19.57
N ASP A 34 9.88 8.69 19.65
CA ASP A 34 10.22 8.03 20.91
C ASP A 34 11.40 8.71 21.62
N LYS A 35 12.40 9.18 20.86
CA LYS A 35 13.54 9.95 21.41
C LYS A 35 13.10 11.28 22.02
N ILE A 36 12.14 11.97 21.39
CA ILE A 36 11.61 13.23 21.89
C ILE A 36 10.79 12.96 23.16
N LEU A 37 9.88 11.99 23.12
CA LEU A 37 9.04 11.61 24.24
C LEU A 37 9.84 11.17 25.47
N ALA A 38 10.90 10.39 25.27
CA ALA A 38 11.82 9.99 26.33
C ALA A 38 12.57 11.18 26.96
N ALA A 39 12.84 12.24 26.20
CA ALA A 39 13.46 13.46 26.73
C ALA A 39 12.50 14.29 27.61
N PHE A 40 11.18 14.11 27.44
CA PHE A 40 10.14 14.84 28.17
C PHE A 40 9.31 13.95 29.13
N GLU A 41 9.71 12.68 29.33
CA GLU A 41 8.98 11.68 30.15
C GLU A 41 7.49 11.55 29.79
N LEU A 42 7.16 11.73 28.51
CA LEU A 42 5.80 11.63 27.99
C LEU A 42 5.63 10.30 27.23
N GLU A 43 4.42 9.74 27.25
CA GLU A 43 4.05 8.62 26.39
C GLU A 43 3.12 9.12 25.27
N GLY A 44 3.41 8.73 24.03
CA GLY A 44 2.62 9.12 22.86
C GLY A 44 3.03 8.33 21.63
N SER A 45 2.11 8.15 20.69
CA SER A 45 2.41 7.55 19.38
C SER A 45 1.60 8.29 18.33
N PHE A 46 2.17 8.48 17.16
CA PHE A 46 1.40 8.99 16.03
C PHE A 46 0.52 7.88 15.45
N PRO A 47 -0.78 8.14 15.22
CA PRO A 47 -1.68 7.13 14.66
C PRO A 47 -1.31 6.76 13.21
N TYR A 48 -0.77 7.71 12.43
CA TYR A 48 -0.39 7.48 11.03
C TYR A 48 0.80 6.52 10.89
N THR A 49 1.75 6.51 11.83
CA THR A 49 2.92 5.62 11.77
C THR A 49 2.51 4.16 11.98
N ASN A 50 1.66 3.91 12.98
CA ASN A 50 1.15 2.57 13.25
C ASN A 50 0.26 2.06 12.12
N LEU A 51 -0.60 2.93 11.57
CA LEU A 51 -1.44 2.60 10.43
C LEU A 51 -0.58 2.28 9.18
N GLY A 52 0.41 3.12 8.87
CA GLY A 52 1.31 2.93 7.73
C GLY A 52 2.11 1.63 7.81
N ILE A 53 2.64 1.29 9.00
CA ILE A 53 3.33 0.02 9.24
C ILE A 53 2.38 -1.16 9.07
N ALA A 54 1.20 -1.11 9.68
CA ALA A 54 0.22 -2.20 9.60
C ALA A 54 -0.25 -2.44 8.16
N VAL A 55 -0.62 -1.38 7.43
CA VAL A 55 -1.08 -1.47 6.03
C VAL A 55 0.05 -1.93 5.11
N GLY A 56 1.28 -1.45 5.32
CA GLY A 56 2.45 -1.92 4.60
C GLY A 56 2.72 -3.41 4.81
N ALA A 57 2.71 -3.87 6.07
CA ALA A 57 2.93 -5.26 6.42
C ALA A 57 1.84 -6.18 5.85
N ILE A 58 0.56 -5.80 6.00
CA ILE A 58 -0.57 -6.53 5.41
C ILE A 58 -0.42 -6.61 3.89
N THR A 59 -0.01 -5.52 3.24
CA THR A 59 0.19 -5.51 1.78
C THR A 59 1.26 -6.51 1.38
N ILE A 60 2.44 -6.50 2.01
CA ILE A 60 3.53 -7.43 1.70
C ILE A 60 3.10 -8.88 1.92
N VAL A 61 2.57 -9.20 3.11
CA VAL A 61 2.13 -10.56 3.45
C VAL A 61 1.05 -11.04 2.47
N SER A 62 0.09 -10.17 2.13
CA SER A 62 -0.96 -10.49 1.17
C SER A 62 -0.43 -10.79 -0.22
N LYS A 63 0.51 -9.97 -0.73
CA LYS A 63 1.08 -10.17 -2.07
C LYS A 63 1.91 -11.46 -2.12
N VAL A 64 2.70 -11.74 -1.09
CA VAL A 64 3.45 -13.00 -0.97
C VAL A 64 2.50 -14.19 -0.91
N LEU A 65 1.43 -14.12 -0.12
CA LEU A 65 0.44 -15.18 -0.02
C LEU A 65 -0.28 -15.43 -1.35
N LEU A 66 -0.70 -14.37 -2.06
CA LEU A 66 -1.31 -14.47 -3.38
C LEU A 66 -0.37 -15.08 -4.43
N LEU A 67 0.93 -14.79 -4.34
CA LEU A 67 1.94 -15.36 -5.23
C LEU A 67 2.21 -16.85 -4.90
N ALA A 68 2.28 -17.20 -3.62
CA ALA A 68 2.44 -18.58 -3.16
C ALA A 68 1.24 -19.45 -3.56
N LEU A 69 0.01 -18.95 -3.35
CA LEU A 69 -1.21 -19.66 -3.75
C LEU A 69 -1.24 -19.94 -5.25
N ASP A 70 -0.76 -19.01 -6.08
CA ASP A 70 -0.67 -19.21 -7.54
C ASP A 70 0.31 -20.32 -7.93
N PHE A 71 1.40 -20.49 -7.17
CA PHE A 71 2.39 -21.55 -7.41
C PHE A 71 1.89 -22.93 -6.94
N PHE A 72 1.19 -22.98 -5.80
CA PHE A 72 0.72 -24.24 -5.22
C PHE A 72 -0.62 -24.74 -5.78
N LEU A 73 -1.50 -23.84 -6.22
CA LEU A 73 -2.87 -24.16 -6.64
C LEU A 73 -3.06 -23.91 -8.14
N ASP A 74 -2.24 -24.59 -8.94
CA ASP A 74 -2.15 -24.40 -10.38
C ASP A 74 -3.44 -24.72 -11.17
N ASN A 75 -4.46 -25.34 -10.56
CA ASN A 75 -5.64 -25.82 -11.28
C ASN A 75 -6.95 -25.99 -10.48
N THR A 76 -6.99 -25.68 -9.17
CA THR A 76 -8.12 -26.07 -8.30
C THR A 76 -9.08 -24.93 -7.95
N PHE A 77 -8.65 -23.67 -8.04
CA PHE A 77 -9.49 -22.52 -7.69
C PHE A 77 -9.88 -21.70 -8.91
N THR A 78 -11.07 -21.96 -9.41
CA THR A 78 -11.75 -21.21 -10.48
C THR A 78 -12.13 -19.77 -10.08
N SER A 79 -11.98 -19.35 -8.80
CA SER A 79 -12.42 -18.04 -8.27
C SER A 79 -11.30 -17.05 -7.86
N PHE A 80 -10.05 -17.28 -8.31
CA PHE A 80 -8.92 -16.44 -7.86
C PHE A 80 -9.09 -14.94 -8.18
N ILE A 81 -9.70 -14.62 -9.33
CA ILE A 81 -9.87 -13.23 -9.79
C ILE A 81 -10.83 -12.44 -8.90
N ILE A 82 -11.95 -13.03 -8.46
CA ILE A 82 -12.93 -12.34 -7.60
C ILE A 82 -12.30 -12.04 -6.24
N PHE A 83 -11.58 -13.02 -5.68
CA PHE A 83 -10.85 -12.82 -4.42
C PHE A 83 -9.79 -11.73 -4.56
N GLU A 84 -9.01 -11.73 -5.64
CA GLU A 84 -7.96 -10.76 -5.92
C GLU A 84 -8.50 -9.33 -6.12
N ILE A 85 -9.66 -9.19 -6.78
CA ILE A 85 -10.37 -7.91 -6.95
C ILE A 85 -10.89 -7.40 -5.60
N SER A 86 -11.59 -8.24 -4.83
CA SER A 86 -12.13 -7.87 -3.52
C SER A 86 -11.03 -7.47 -2.55
N TRP A 87 -9.94 -8.23 -2.50
CA TRP A 87 -8.81 -7.96 -1.62
C TRP A 87 -8.02 -6.72 -2.03
N SER A 88 -7.72 -6.58 -3.33
CA SER A 88 -7.07 -5.36 -3.82
C SER A 88 -7.95 -4.12 -3.61
N SER A 89 -9.28 -4.28 -3.63
CA SER A 89 -10.24 -3.21 -3.32
C SER A 89 -10.09 -2.68 -1.89
N ILE A 90 -9.91 -3.59 -0.93
CA ILE A 90 -9.68 -3.22 0.47
C ILE A 90 -8.31 -2.53 0.61
N LEU A 91 -7.27 -3.06 -0.04
CA LEU A 91 -5.92 -2.51 0.08
C LEU A 91 -5.81 -1.08 -0.44
N TRP A 92 -6.40 -0.72 -1.59
CA TRP A 92 -6.29 0.65 -2.08
C TRP A 92 -6.99 1.67 -1.16
N ILE A 93 -8.14 1.30 -0.55
CA ILE A 93 -8.84 2.15 0.41
C ILE A 93 -7.99 2.35 1.68
N LEU A 94 -7.34 1.29 2.17
CA LEU A 94 -6.43 1.38 3.31
C LEU A 94 -5.26 2.33 3.02
N TRP A 95 -4.69 2.29 1.82
CA TRP A 95 -3.62 3.21 1.42
C TRP A 95 -4.08 4.67 1.33
N ILE A 96 -5.32 4.93 0.91
CA ILE A 96 -5.92 6.28 0.99
C ILE A 96 -6.04 6.73 2.44
N SER A 97 -6.48 5.85 3.34
CA SER A 97 -6.59 6.16 4.76
C SER A 97 -5.23 6.53 5.38
N VAL A 98 -4.16 5.83 5.00
CA VAL A 98 -2.78 6.18 5.40
C VAL A 98 -2.39 7.56 4.91
N GLY A 99 -2.60 7.88 3.62
CA GLY A 99 -2.28 9.20 3.08
C GLY A 99 -3.08 10.33 3.75
N ALA A 100 -4.39 10.12 3.95
CA ALA A 100 -5.27 11.10 4.56
C ALA A 100 -4.95 11.35 6.04
N THR A 101 -4.69 10.30 6.82
CA THR A 101 -4.29 10.44 8.22
C THR A 101 -2.93 11.11 8.36
N THR A 102 -1.97 10.78 7.49
CA THR A 102 -0.64 11.44 7.49
C THR A 102 -0.76 12.95 7.26
N LEU A 103 -1.58 13.38 6.30
CA LEU A 103 -1.81 14.81 6.03
C LEU A 103 -2.58 15.51 7.15
N SER A 104 -3.62 14.87 7.68
CA SER A 104 -4.43 15.43 8.77
C SER A 104 -3.58 15.66 10.03
N GLU A 105 -2.83 14.64 10.45
CA GLU A 105 -1.93 14.73 11.59
C GLU A 105 -0.83 15.75 11.33
N GLY A 106 -0.22 15.77 10.14
CA GLY A 106 0.77 16.77 9.77
C GLY A 106 0.23 18.21 9.88
N SER A 107 -0.98 18.47 9.37
CA SER A 107 -1.60 19.79 9.50
C SER A 107 -1.90 20.18 10.95
N THR A 108 -2.27 19.20 11.78
CA THR A 108 -2.63 19.41 13.19
C THR A 108 -1.40 19.67 14.06
N ILE A 109 -0.32 18.92 13.82
CA ILE A 109 0.94 18.99 14.57
C ILE A 109 1.68 20.29 14.22
N PHE A 110 1.79 20.61 12.93
CA PHE A 110 2.61 21.74 12.48
C PHE A 110 1.82 23.05 12.38
N LYS A 111 0.49 23.05 12.52
CA LYS A 111 -0.39 24.24 12.52
C LYS A 111 -0.10 25.26 11.39
N GLY A 112 0.45 24.81 10.26
CA GLY A 112 0.84 25.69 9.14
C GLY A 112 2.16 26.44 9.32
N HIS A 113 2.98 26.11 10.32
CA HIS A 113 4.35 26.60 10.45
C HIS A 113 5.28 25.94 9.44
N SER A 114 6.33 26.68 9.04
CA SER A 114 7.34 26.20 8.10
C SER A 114 8.25 25.21 8.81
N CYS A 115 8.63 24.10 8.16
CA CYS A 115 9.52 23.09 8.75
C CYS A 115 10.88 23.67 9.19
N ASP A 116 11.32 24.78 8.59
CA ASP A 116 12.54 25.51 8.95
C ASP A 116 12.49 26.20 10.32
N ASP A 117 11.30 26.51 10.87
CA ASP A 117 11.18 27.14 12.19
C ASP A 117 11.61 26.18 13.32
N PHE A 118 11.62 24.87 13.05
CA PHE A 118 11.96 23.83 14.03
C PHE A 118 13.45 23.47 14.06
N ASP A 119 14.26 23.99 13.13
CA ASP A 119 15.70 23.72 13.02
C ASP A 119 16.48 24.14 14.28
N VAL A 120 16.03 25.22 14.94
CA VAL A 120 16.70 25.81 16.10
C VAL A 120 16.28 25.17 17.43
N VAL A 121 15.07 24.60 17.49
CA VAL A 121 14.47 24.13 18.75
C VAL A 121 14.62 22.61 18.89
N LEU A 122 14.27 21.82 17.87
CA LEU A 122 14.36 20.36 17.90
C LEU A 122 14.65 19.81 16.48
N PRO A 123 15.88 19.38 16.15
CA PRO A 123 16.21 18.88 14.81
C PRO A 123 15.43 17.60 14.45
N ALA A 124 15.01 16.81 15.44
CA ALA A 124 14.16 15.65 15.23
C ALA A 124 12.74 16.02 14.75
N ALA A 125 12.21 17.19 15.13
CA ALA A 125 10.91 17.66 14.69
C ALA A 125 10.93 18.13 13.23
N LYS A 126 12.05 18.73 12.79
CA LYS A 126 12.29 19.10 11.38
C LYS A 126 12.26 17.87 10.47
N ASN A 127 12.98 16.81 10.84
CA ASN A 127 12.99 15.57 10.07
C ASN A 127 11.58 14.96 9.93
N ILE A 128 10.77 14.99 11.00
CA ILE A 128 9.37 14.52 10.95
C ILE A 128 8.52 15.39 10.03
N CYS A 129 8.73 16.72 10.04
CA CYS A 129 8.01 17.67 9.18
C CYS A 129 8.30 17.43 7.70
N ASP A 130 9.57 17.24 7.34
CA ASP A 130 10.00 16.96 5.97
C ASP A 130 9.56 15.58 5.48
N ASP A 131 9.44 14.59 6.38
CA ASP A 131 9.04 13.22 6.03
C ASP A 131 7.53 13.07 5.77
N ILE A 132 6.67 13.95 6.28
CA ILE A 132 5.19 13.83 6.17
C ILE A 132 4.67 13.90 4.73
N HIS A 133 5.17 14.87 3.96
CA HIS A 133 4.77 15.06 2.56
C HIS A 133 5.14 13.86 1.68
N PRO A 134 6.39 13.37 1.68
CA PRO A 134 6.75 12.20 0.89
C PRO A 134 5.98 10.95 1.32
N ILE A 135 5.76 10.71 2.62
CA ILE A 135 4.94 9.58 3.09
C ILE A 135 3.54 9.64 2.49
N ALA A 136 2.87 10.79 2.57
CA ALA A 136 1.52 10.95 2.06
C ALA A 136 1.45 10.72 0.54
N ILE A 137 2.37 11.32 -0.22
CA ILE A 137 2.43 11.19 -1.68
C ILE A 137 2.65 9.72 -2.07
N ILE A 138 3.61 9.05 -1.44
CA ILE A 138 3.93 7.65 -1.72
C ILE A 138 2.73 6.75 -1.38
N ALA A 139 2.01 7.03 -0.29
CA ALA A 139 0.80 6.30 0.07
C ALA A 139 -0.32 6.47 -0.99
N PHE A 140 -0.55 7.68 -1.49
CA PHE A 140 -1.53 7.92 -2.56
C PHE A 140 -1.13 7.28 -3.89
N VAL A 141 0.16 7.31 -4.24
CA VAL A 141 0.67 6.62 -5.43
C VAL A 141 0.42 5.12 -5.33
N ASN A 142 0.63 4.53 -4.15
CA ASN A 142 0.37 3.11 -3.93
C ASN A 142 -1.12 2.77 -4.04
N ALA A 143 -1.99 3.62 -3.48
CA ALA A 143 -3.44 3.49 -3.64
C ALA A 143 -3.85 3.56 -5.11
N PHE A 144 -3.31 4.50 -5.86
CA PHE A 144 -3.62 4.70 -7.27
C PHE A 144 -3.16 3.51 -8.15
N LEU A 145 -1.96 2.97 -7.88
CA LEU A 145 -1.45 1.76 -8.54
C LEU A 145 -2.38 0.56 -8.32
N LEU A 146 -2.81 0.35 -7.07
CA LEU A 146 -3.74 -0.73 -6.74
C LEU A 146 -5.12 -0.50 -7.38
N PHE A 147 -5.60 0.74 -7.43
CA PHE A 147 -6.84 1.10 -8.11
C PHE A 147 -6.79 0.79 -9.61
N LEU A 148 -5.74 1.25 -10.31
CA LEU A 148 -5.54 0.93 -11.73
C LEU A 148 -5.46 -0.58 -11.96
N TYR A 149 -4.79 -1.31 -11.08
CA TYR A 149 -4.73 -2.76 -11.13
C TYR A 149 -6.11 -3.41 -11.00
N THR A 150 -6.92 -2.98 -10.02
CA THR A 150 -8.32 -3.47 -9.88
C THR A 150 -9.17 -3.15 -11.11
N GLY A 151 -9.00 -1.96 -11.69
CA GLY A 151 -9.70 -1.57 -12.91
C GLY A 151 -9.35 -2.47 -14.09
N VAL A 152 -8.06 -2.73 -14.33
CA VAL A 152 -7.61 -3.65 -15.40
C VAL A 152 -8.16 -5.06 -15.21
N LEU A 153 -8.16 -5.58 -13.97
CA LEU A 153 -8.75 -6.90 -13.68
C LEU A 153 -10.26 -6.92 -13.93
N PHE A 154 -10.96 -5.86 -13.55
CA PHE A 154 -12.40 -5.72 -13.79
C PHE A 154 -12.70 -5.70 -15.28
N PHE A 155 -12.03 -4.86 -16.06
CA PHE A 155 -12.17 -4.84 -17.52
C PHE A 155 -11.86 -6.21 -18.14
N ALA A 156 -10.76 -6.84 -17.72
CA ALA A 156 -10.37 -8.16 -18.21
C ALA A 156 -11.35 -9.28 -17.85
N ALA A 157 -12.22 -9.09 -16.85
CA ALA A 157 -13.33 -10.00 -16.54
C ALA A 157 -14.50 -9.79 -17.51
N PHE A 158 -14.88 -8.53 -17.78
CA PHE A 158 -16.01 -8.19 -18.66
C PHE A 158 -15.74 -8.43 -20.15
N THR A 159 -14.50 -8.30 -20.62
CA THR A 159 -14.16 -8.50 -22.04
C THR A 159 -14.13 -9.97 -22.47
N THR A 160 -14.37 -10.92 -21.55
CA THR A 160 -14.39 -12.36 -21.86
C THR A 160 -15.81 -12.79 -22.21
N SER A 161 -16.28 -12.40 -23.39
CA SER A 161 -17.59 -12.76 -23.96
C SER A 161 -17.51 -14.05 -24.79
N GLY A 162 -17.12 -15.16 -24.15
CA GLY A 162 -17.12 -16.50 -24.73
C GLY A 162 -18.03 -17.46 -23.95
N SER A 163 -18.40 -18.61 -24.54
CA SER A 163 -19.42 -19.59 -24.09
C SER A 163 -19.17 -20.27 -22.73
N THR A 164 -18.20 -19.82 -21.95
CA THR A 164 -17.91 -20.29 -20.59
C THR A 164 -17.92 -19.11 -19.63
N PRO A 165 -18.50 -19.24 -18.42
CA PRO A 165 -18.67 -18.11 -17.52
C PRO A 165 -17.31 -17.43 -17.23
N PRO A 166 -17.17 -16.12 -17.47
CA PRO A 166 -15.89 -15.39 -17.42
C PRO A 166 -15.25 -15.38 -16.04
N TRP A 167 -16.02 -15.77 -15.02
CA TRP A 167 -15.70 -15.77 -13.62
C TRP A 167 -15.00 -17.06 -13.15
N THR A 168 -14.94 -18.11 -13.97
CA THR A 168 -14.43 -19.44 -13.56
C THR A 168 -13.08 -19.81 -14.18
N THR A 169 -12.49 -18.98 -15.02
CA THR A 169 -11.25 -19.34 -15.75
C THR A 169 -10.01 -18.64 -15.18
N SER A 170 -8.99 -19.43 -14.83
CA SER A 170 -7.67 -18.95 -14.41
C SER A 170 -6.97 -18.17 -15.53
N LEU A 171 -6.30 -17.06 -15.17
CA LEU A 171 -5.50 -16.22 -16.08
C LEU A 171 -4.38 -16.99 -16.80
N LYS A 172 -3.94 -18.13 -16.24
CA LYS A 172 -2.91 -19.01 -16.81
C LYS A 172 -3.42 -19.82 -18.01
N ASN A 173 -4.70 -20.18 -18.03
CA ASN A 173 -5.30 -21.04 -19.07
C ASN A 173 -5.97 -20.27 -20.23
N ARG A 174 -5.85 -18.93 -20.25
CA ARG A 174 -6.57 -18.08 -21.22
C ARG A 174 -6.12 -18.21 -22.69
N ASN A 175 -5.06 -18.94 -23.00
CA ASN A 175 -4.46 -19.03 -24.35
C ASN A 175 -4.33 -20.46 -24.92
N LYS A 176 -5.23 -21.39 -24.57
CA LYS A 176 -5.24 -22.75 -25.15
C LYS A 176 -6.17 -22.96 -26.36
N PHE A 177 -6.64 -21.88 -26.99
CA PHE A 177 -7.32 -21.93 -28.28
C PHE A 177 -6.75 -20.89 -29.23
#